data_AF-A0A923M4R9-F1
#
_entry.id   AF-A0A923M4R9-F1
#
_cell.length_a   1.000
_cell.length_b   1.000
_cell.length_c   1.000
_cell.angle_alpha   90.00
_cell.angle_beta   90.00
_cell.angle_gamma   90.00
#
_symmetry.space_group_name_H-M   'P 1'
#
loop_
_entity.id
_entity.type
_entity.pdbx_description
1 polymer ?
#
loop_
_entity_poly.entity_id
_entity_poly.type
_entity_poly.pdbx_seq_one_letter_code
_entity_poly.pdbx_strand_id
1 'polypeptide(L)'
;MGFFMKEHDVYVGTMLDDLNVRFAPPHGSKDQFGGIEEMAAIQKEFGIFKEGRSLRTSAMALHLGNGANHEAKNRFYAYLANLRRQKSNVKGQNGEAAIVKALLKNFAAKKPLPVYFDFHDMRGGGDNAGVIIREKDYPLFYMDQQYLWISLPMQPRTGEAEPAKKKKK
;
A
#
# COMPACT_ATOMS: atom_id res chain seq x y z
N MET A 1 6.45 7.75 4.91
CA MET A 1 5.84 7.77 6.23
C MET A 1 6.49 8.77 7.17
N GLY A 2 7.81 8.94 7.22
CA GLY A 2 8.51 9.98 8.02
C GLY A 2 7.81 11.33 8.17
N PHE A 3 7.46 11.96 7.05
CA PHE A 3 6.72 13.22 7.04
C PHE A 3 5.30 13.12 7.67
N PHE A 4 4.59 12.01 7.47
CA PHE A 4 3.21 11.78 7.94
C PHE A 4 3.13 11.29 9.40
N MET A 5 4.01 10.34 9.75
CA MET A 5 4.04 9.64 11.02
C MET A 5 4.79 10.44 12.10
N LYS A 6 5.76 11.28 11.71
CA LYS A 6 6.54 12.12 12.64
C LYS A 6 7.17 11.28 13.76
N GLU A 7 6.89 11.59 15.02
CA GLU A 7 7.32 10.82 16.19
C GLU A 7 6.83 9.36 16.21
N HIS A 8 5.85 9.00 15.38
CA HIS A 8 5.27 7.65 15.31
C HIS A 8 5.90 6.74 14.25
N ASP A 9 7.06 7.11 13.69
CA ASP A 9 7.76 6.31 12.66
C ASP A 9 8.09 4.89 13.12
N VAL A 10 8.29 4.69 14.42
CA VAL A 10 8.48 3.37 15.07
C VAL A 10 7.36 2.37 14.72
N TYR A 11 6.13 2.83 14.47
CA TYR A 11 5.01 1.94 14.16
C TYR A 11 4.90 1.55 12.69
N VAL A 12 5.71 2.14 11.79
CA VAL A 12 5.59 1.94 10.34
C VAL A 12 5.84 0.47 9.96
N GLY A 13 6.82 -0.19 10.57
CA GLY A 13 7.10 -1.61 10.34
C GLY A 13 5.89 -2.49 10.66
N THR A 14 5.32 -2.32 11.86
CA THR A 14 4.14 -3.09 12.29
C THR A 14 2.91 -2.86 11.38
N MET A 15 2.71 -1.64 10.87
CA MET A 15 1.63 -1.37 9.92
C MET A 15 1.85 -2.06 8.57
N LEU A 16 3.11 -2.15 8.14
CA LEU A 16 3.46 -2.88 6.92
C LEU A 16 3.26 -4.38 7.09
N ASP A 17 3.66 -4.92 8.23
CA ASP A 17 3.49 -6.33 8.56
C ASP A 17 2.01 -6.71 8.58
N ASP A 18 1.15 -5.87 9.16
CA ASP A 18 -0.30 -6.09 9.18
C ASP A 18 -0.90 -6.16 7.76
N LEU A 19 -0.48 -5.26 6.87
CA LEU A 19 -0.84 -5.34 5.45
C LEU A 19 -0.34 -6.66 4.84
N ASN A 20 0.94 -6.98 5.01
CA ASN A 20 1.55 -8.14 4.38
C ASN A 20 0.97 -9.47 4.86
N VAL A 21 0.62 -9.59 6.14
CA VAL A 21 -0.05 -10.77 6.70
C VAL A 21 -1.47 -10.89 6.14
N ARG A 22 -2.22 -9.79 6.06
CA ARG A 22 -3.60 -9.83 5.57
C ARG A 22 -3.70 -10.29 4.10
N PHE A 23 -2.69 -9.98 3.29
CA PHE A 23 -2.64 -10.35 1.87
C PHE A 23 -1.59 -11.42 1.55
N ALA A 24 -1.13 -12.16 2.57
CA ALA A 24 -0.11 -13.20 2.46
C ALA A 24 -0.56 -14.38 1.57
N PRO A 25 0.40 -15.24 1.14
CA PRO A 25 0.06 -16.55 0.58
C PRO A 25 -0.80 -17.35 1.58
N PRO A 26 -1.65 -18.28 1.10
CA PRO A 26 -2.42 -19.13 2.00
C PRO A 26 -1.47 -19.98 2.86
N HIS A 27 -1.79 -20.15 4.14
CA HIS A 27 -0.92 -20.81 5.13
C HIS A 27 -0.98 -22.36 5.08
N GLY A 28 -1.05 -22.93 3.87
CA GLY A 28 -0.68 -24.32 3.57
C GLY A 28 -1.55 -25.45 4.15
N SER A 29 -2.45 -25.21 5.10
CA SER A 29 -3.35 -26.24 5.63
C SER A 29 -4.81 -25.96 5.28
N LYS A 30 -5.59 -27.04 5.09
CA LYS A 30 -7.02 -26.97 4.75
C LYS A 30 -7.87 -26.27 5.81
N ASP A 31 -7.36 -26.19 7.04
CA ASP A 31 -8.03 -25.60 8.20
C ASP A 31 -7.59 -24.15 8.46
N GLN A 32 -6.66 -23.61 7.67
CA GLN A 32 -6.13 -22.26 7.79
C GLN A 32 -6.61 -21.39 6.63
N PHE A 33 -7.88 -21.02 6.66
CA PHE A 33 -8.43 -20.00 5.77
C PHE A 33 -7.88 -18.62 6.15
N GLY A 34 -7.22 -17.95 5.21
CA GLY A 34 -6.57 -16.67 5.48
C GLY A 34 -5.85 -16.09 4.26
N GLY A 35 -5.18 -14.96 4.46
CA GLY A 35 -4.35 -14.32 3.45
C GLY A 35 -5.16 -13.89 2.21
N ILE A 36 -4.58 -14.07 1.03
CA ILE A 36 -5.18 -13.59 -0.22
C ILE A 36 -6.52 -14.26 -0.56
N GLU A 37 -6.72 -15.52 -0.20
CA GLU A 37 -7.96 -16.24 -0.50
C GLU A 37 -9.13 -15.71 0.32
N GLU A 38 -8.90 -15.47 1.62
CA GLU A 38 -9.86 -14.79 2.49
C GLU A 38 -10.18 -13.40 1.97
N MET A 39 -9.15 -12.63 1.59
CA MET A 39 -9.34 -11.28 1.07
C MET A 39 -10.11 -11.23 -0.25
N ALA A 40 -9.89 -12.19 -1.15
CA ALA A 40 -10.66 -12.32 -2.38
C ALA A 40 -12.13 -12.68 -2.09
N ALA A 41 -12.40 -13.56 -1.12
CA ALA A 41 -13.75 -13.91 -0.70
C ALA A 41 -14.48 -12.72 -0.06
N ILE A 42 -13.82 -12.01 0.86
CA ILE A 42 -14.33 -10.78 1.49
C ILE A 42 -14.60 -9.72 0.42
N GLN A 43 -13.70 -9.55 -0.55
CA GLN A 43 -13.91 -8.60 -1.64
C GLN A 43 -15.12 -8.99 -2.48
N LYS A 44 -15.30 -10.27 -2.80
CA LYS A 44 -16.44 -10.76 -3.59
C LYS A 44 -17.77 -10.54 -2.88
N GLU A 45 -17.81 -10.79 -1.57
CA GLU A 45 -19.04 -10.68 -0.76
C GLU A 45 -19.41 -9.21 -0.46
N PHE A 46 -18.43 -8.40 -0.03
CA PHE A 46 -18.70 -7.08 0.55
C PHE A 46 -18.24 -5.90 -0.32
N GLY A 47 -17.45 -6.14 -1.36
CA GLY A 47 -16.94 -5.07 -2.22
C GLY A 47 -16.14 -4.01 -1.45
N ILE A 48 -15.22 -4.46 -0.58
CA ILE A 48 -14.45 -3.59 0.32
C ILE A 48 -13.65 -2.53 -0.44
N PHE A 49 -12.94 -2.95 -1.48
CA PHE A 49 -12.26 -2.06 -2.43
C PHE A 49 -13.22 -1.72 -3.57
N LYS A 50 -13.23 -0.44 -3.97
CA LYS A 50 -14.07 0.05 -5.06
C LYS A 50 -13.45 1.30 -5.66
N GLU A 51 -13.46 1.41 -6.99
CA GLU A 51 -13.05 2.64 -7.67
C GLU A 51 -13.90 3.83 -7.19
N GLY A 52 -13.25 4.95 -6.89
CA GLY A 52 -13.89 6.15 -6.34
C GLY A 52 -14.14 6.13 -4.82
N ARG A 53 -13.98 5.00 -4.12
CA ARG A 53 -13.91 4.96 -2.66
C ARG A 53 -12.46 5.16 -2.22
N SER A 54 -12.23 5.97 -1.19
CA SER A 54 -10.87 6.20 -0.70
C SER A 54 -10.25 4.91 -0.16
N LEU A 55 -8.96 4.71 -0.40
CA LEU A 55 -8.22 3.55 0.12
C LEU A 55 -8.20 3.55 1.64
N ARG A 56 -8.20 4.73 2.26
CA ARG A 56 -8.38 4.91 3.71
C ARG A 56 -9.66 4.23 4.21
N THR A 57 -10.77 4.42 3.51
CA THR A 57 -12.06 3.83 3.93
C THR A 57 -12.03 2.32 3.88
N SER A 58 -11.44 1.74 2.82
CA SER A 58 -11.27 0.29 2.70
C SER A 58 -10.33 -0.26 3.79
N ALA A 59 -9.22 0.43 4.07
CA ALA A 59 -8.31 0.06 5.15
C ALA A 59 -8.98 0.12 6.53
N MET A 60 -9.78 1.15 6.79
CA MET A 60 -10.57 1.26 8.03
C MET A 60 -11.57 0.11 8.20
N ALA A 61 -12.27 -0.28 7.12
CA ALA A 61 -13.25 -1.36 7.16
C ALA A 61 -12.61 -2.73 7.47
N LEU A 62 -11.37 -2.93 7.03
CA LEU A 62 -10.57 -4.12 7.31
C LEU A 62 -9.73 -4.02 8.58
N HIS A 63 -9.84 -2.91 9.31
CA HIS A 63 -9.05 -2.64 10.50
C HIS A 63 -7.52 -2.67 10.28
N LEU A 64 -7.05 -2.29 9.09
CA LEU A 64 -5.63 -2.36 8.71
C LEU A 64 -4.80 -1.21 9.29
N GLY A 65 -3.55 -1.50 9.64
CA GLY A 65 -2.64 -0.55 10.28
C GLY A 65 -3.05 -0.24 11.72
N ASN A 66 -3.77 -1.15 12.37
CA ASN A 66 -4.18 -0.99 13.75
C ASN A 66 -3.01 -1.26 14.71
N GLY A 67 -2.17 -0.24 14.89
CA GLY A 67 -1.26 -0.20 16.03
C GLY A 67 -2.02 0.07 17.33
N ALA A 68 -1.44 -0.33 18.47
CA ALA A 68 -1.95 -0.02 19.82
C ALA A 68 -2.09 1.50 20.10
N ASN A 69 -1.62 2.35 19.19
CA ASN A 69 -1.67 3.80 19.28
C ASN A 69 -2.65 4.40 18.24
N HIS A 70 -3.70 5.05 18.73
CA HIS A 70 -4.72 5.67 17.88
C HIS A 70 -4.22 6.84 17.03
N GLU A 71 -3.24 7.60 17.51
CA GLU A 71 -2.67 8.71 16.74
C GLU A 71 -1.87 8.18 15.55
N ALA A 72 -1.03 7.17 15.77
CA ALA A 72 -0.28 6.50 14.71
C ALA A 72 -1.22 5.94 13.63
N LYS A 73 -2.27 5.22 14.05
CA LYS A 73 -3.33 4.73 13.14
C LYS A 73 -3.96 5.84 12.31
N ASN A 74 -4.33 6.96 12.93
CA ASN A 74 -4.95 8.08 12.22
C ASN A 74 -4.00 8.73 11.21
N ARG A 75 -2.70 8.82 11.53
CA ARG A 75 -1.66 9.32 10.62
C ARG A 75 -1.45 8.39 9.43
N PHE A 76 -1.46 7.07 9.65
CA PHE A 76 -1.43 6.09 8.57
C PHE A 76 -2.65 6.21 7.64
N TYR A 77 -3.84 6.33 8.19
CA TYR A 77 -5.05 6.57 7.40
C TYR A 77 -5.01 7.89 6.63
N ALA A 78 -4.44 8.95 7.20
CA ALA A 78 -4.22 10.21 6.50
C ALA A 78 -3.22 10.05 5.34
N TYR A 79 -2.17 9.26 5.54
CA TYR A 79 -1.21 8.91 4.49
C TYR A 79 -1.89 8.14 3.34
N LEU A 80 -2.67 7.09 3.63
CA LEU A 80 -3.42 6.35 2.60
C LEU A 80 -4.34 7.27 1.79
N ALA A 81 -5.07 8.17 2.44
CA ALA A 81 -5.93 9.15 1.76
C ALA A 81 -5.14 10.18 0.93
N ASN A 82 -3.85 10.38 1.22
CA ASN A 82 -2.98 11.28 0.45
C ASN A 82 -2.44 10.64 -0.82
N LEU A 83 -2.48 9.30 -0.95
CA LEU A 83 -1.98 8.60 -2.14
C LEU A 83 -2.72 9.00 -3.43
N ARG A 84 -3.98 9.46 -3.34
CA ARG A 84 -4.72 10.03 -4.49
C ARG A 84 -4.08 11.28 -5.08
N ARG A 85 -3.20 11.96 -4.33
CA ARG A 85 -2.43 13.13 -4.76
C ARG A 85 -1.05 12.76 -5.30
N GLN A 86 -0.63 11.51 -5.14
CA GLN A 86 0.66 11.02 -5.63
C GLN A 86 0.52 10.47 -7.04
N LYS A 87 1.62 10.50 -7.79
CA LYS A 87 1.71 9.80 -9.08
C LYS A 87 1.68 8.29 -8.89
N SER A 88 1.58 7.55 -9.98
CA SER A 88 1.94 6.13 -10.02
C SER A 88 2.74 5.84 -11.28
N ASN A 89 3.42 4.69 -11.30
CA ASN A 89 4.05 4.16 -12.52
C ASN A 89 3.02 3.64 -13.54
N VAL A 90 1.73 3.60 -13.19
CA VAL A 90 0.64 3.16 -14.08
C VAL A 90 0.08 4.36 -14.84
N LYS A 91 0.19 4.32 -16.18
CA LYS A 91 -0.22 5.42 -17.06
C LYS A 91 -1.66 5.85 -16.81
N GLY A 92 -1.86 7.15 -16.60
CA GLY A 92 -3.17 7.77 -16.43
C GLY A 92 -3.82 7.57 -15.05
N GLN A 93 -3.11 6.98 -14.08
CA GLN A 93 -3.65 6.72 -12.75
C GLN A 93 -2.81 7.41 -11.67
N ASN A 94 -3.49 8.02 -10.69
CA ASN A 94 -2.83 8.45 -9.45
C ASN A 94 -2.54 7.22 -8.56
N GLY A 95 -1.79 7.43 -7.48
CA GLY A 95 -1.36 6.36 -6.58
C GLY A 95 -2.52 5.53 -6.01
N GLU A 96 -3.57 6.19 -5.49
CA GLU A 96 -4.74 5.49 -4.93
C GLU A 96 -5.49 4.68 -6.00
N ALA A 97 -5.76 5.29 -7.16
CA ALA A 97 -6.46 4.62 -8.26
C ALA A 97 -5.68 3.39 -8.77
N ALA A 98 -4.35 3.52 -8.90
CA ALA A 98 -3.49 2.42 -9.33
C ALA A 98 -3.52 1.24 -8.35
N ILE A 99 -3.47 1.51 -7.04
CA ILE A 99 -3.57 0.47 -6.00
C ILE A 99 -4.92 -0.22 -6.07
N VAL A 100 -6.02 0.55 -6.02
CA VAL A 100 -7.38 -0.01 -5.98
C VAL A 100 -7.64 -0.84 -7.23
N LYS A 101 -7.26 -0.35 -8.41
CA LYS A 101 -7.43 -1.09 -9.66
C LYS A 101 -6.59 -2.36 -9.71
N ALA A 102 -5.34 -2.31 -9.26
CA ALA A 102 -4.47 -3.49 -9.20
C ALA A 102 -5.03 -4.56 -8.26
N LEU A 103 -5.51 -4.17 -7.07
CA LEU A 103 -6.16 -5.06 -6.12
C LEU A 103 -7.43 -5.69 -6.70
N LEU A 104 -8.32 -4.88 -7.28
CA LEU A 104 -9.56 -5.39 -7.91
C LEU A 104 -9.27 -6.37 -9.05
N LYS A 105 -8.32 -6.05 -9.93
CA LYS A 105 -7.88 -6.95 -11.00
C LYS A 105 -7.34 -8.27 -10.44
N ASN A 106 -6.56 -8.19 -9.36
CA ASN A 106 -5.97 -9.36 -8.72
C ASN A 106 -7.02 -10.27 -8.05
N PHE A 107 -7.97 -9.71 -7.29
CA PHE A 107 -9.05 -10.48 -6.65
C PHE A 107 -10.00 -11.13 -7.68
N ALA A 108 -10.18 -10.50 -8.85
CA ALA A 108 -10.99 -11.06 -9.92
C ALA A 108 -10.28 -12.19 -10.71
N ALA A 109 -8.98 -12.41 -10.49
CA ALA A 109 -8.24 -13.46 -11.17
C ALA A 109 -8.68 -14.85 -10.66
N LYS A 110 -8.56 -15.88 -11.52
CA LYS A 110 -8.84 -17.28 -11.14
C LYS A 110 -7.97 -17.76 -9.98
N LYS A 111 -6.73 -17.24 -9.91
CA LYS A 111 -5.76 -17.48 -8.85
C LYS A 111 -5.16 -16.11 -8.47
N PRO A 112 -5.77 -15.39 -7.52
CA PRO A 112 -5.22 -14.12 -7.03
C PRO A 112 -3.80 -14.33 -6.49
N LEU A 113 -2.89 -13.42 -6.81
CA LEU A 113 -1.55 -13.41 -6.24
C LEU A 113 -1.58 -12.85 -4.82
N PRO A 114 -0.76 -13.36 -3.90
CA PRO A 114 -0.51 -12.65 -2.65
C PRO A 114 0.00 -11.23 -2.95
N VAL A 115 -0.30 -10.29 -2.06
CA VAL A 115 0.12 -8.89 -2.23
C VAL A 115 1.24 -8.61 -1.25
N TYR A 116 2.37 -8.15 -1.79
CA TYR A 116 3.46 -7.63 -0.99
C TYR A 116 3.42 -6.11 -1.01
N PHE A 117 3.25 -5.51 0.15
CA PHE A 117 3.36 -4.09 0.39
C PHE A 117 4.76 -3.77 0.86
N ASP A 118 5.30 -2.67 0.33
CA ASP A 118 6.61 -2.16 0.69
C ASP A 118 6.59 -0.63 0.74
N PHE A 119 7.67 -0.04 1.25
CA PHE A 119 7.92 1.39 1.26
C PHE A 119 9.22 1.71 0.52
N HIS A 120 9.23 2.77 -0.28
CA HIS A 120 10.44 3.26 -0.93
C HIS A 120 10.65 4.76 -0.71
N ASP A 121 11.89 5.21 -0.89
CA ASP A 121 12.25 6.61 -0.76
C ASP A 121 11.87 7.40 -2.02
N MET A 122 10.96 8.36 -1.87
CA MET A 122 10.46 9.14 -2.99
C MET A 122 11.47 10.15 -3.55
N ARG A 123 12.59 10.38 -2.85
CA ARG A 123 13.66 11.27 -3.29
C ARG A 123 14.49 10.68 -4.44
N GLY A 124 14.35 9.38 -4.72
CA GLY A 124 15.08 8.71 -5.80
C GLY A 124 14.72 9.16 -7.22
N GLY A 125 13.72 10.02 -7.40
CA GLY A 125 13.27 10.51 -8.71
C GLY A 125 12.60 9.43 -9.58
N GLY A 126 12.16 9.82 -10.78
CA GLY A 126 11.46 8.91 -11.70
C GLY A 126 10.18 8.32 -11.10
N ASP A 127 10.02 7.01 -11.22
CA ASP A 127 8.87 6.27 -10.69
C ASP A 127 8.78 6.33 -9.15
N ASN A 128 9.91 6.54 -8.46
CA ASN A 128 9.94 6.66 -7.00
C ASN A 128 9.14 7.88 -6.50
N ALA A 129 8.85 8.85 -7.37
CA ALA A 129 8.01 9.99 -7.00
C ALA A 129 6.53 9.63 -6.77
N GLY A 130 6.14 8.36 -6.93
CA GLY A 130 4.77 7.90 -6.83
C GLY A 130 4.65 6.46 -6.35
N VAL A 131 3.43 5.92 -6.39
CA VAL A 131 3.19 4.51 -6.10
C VAL A 131 3.72 3.65 -7.25
N ILE A 132 4.40 2.56 -6.88
CA ILE A 132 4.91 1.58 -7.83
C ILE A 132 4.07 0.32 -7.72
N ILE A 133 3.49 -0.10 -8.84
CA ILE A 133 2.80 -1.38 -9.01
C ILE A 133 3.62 -2.27 -9.93
N ARG A 134 3.92 -3.49 -9.50
CA ARG A 134 4.50 -4.53 -10.34
C ARG A 134 3.69 -5.81 -10.23
N GLU A 135 3.19 -6.28 -11.36
CA GLU A 135 2.44 -7.54 -11.43
C GLU A 135 3.42 -8.71 -11.61
N LYS A 136 3.23 -9.79 -10.84
CA LYS A 136 4.03 -11.04 -10.93
C LYS A 136 5.53 -10.81 -10.70
N ASP A 137 5.87 -10.13 -9.61
CA ASP A 137 7.27 -9.89 -9.21
C ASP A 137 7.69 -10.81 -8.04
N TYR A 138 8.99 -10.86 -7.75
CA TYR A 138 9.60 -11.62 -6.65
C TYR A 138 10.27 -10.67 -5.65
N PRO A 139 9.48 -9.89 -4.87
CA PRO A 139 10.05 -8.91 -3.95
C PRO A 139 10.80 -9.55 -2.79
N LEU A 140 10.55 -10.84 -2.50
CA LEU A 140 11.23 -11.60 -1.46
C LEU A 140 12.23 -12.56 -2.11
N PHE A 141 13.53 -12.22 -2.05
CA PHE A 141 14.59 -13.00 -2.72
C PHE A 141 14.72 -14.45 -2.22
N TYR A 142 14.19 -14.75 -1.02
CA TYR A 142 14.26 -16.06 -0.37
C TYR A 142 13.00 -16.91 -0.60
N MET A 143 12.05 -16.45 -1.41
CA MET A 143 10.83 -17.17 -1.77
C MET A 143 10.67 -17.25 -3.30
N ASP A 144 10.17 -18.38 -3.80
CA ASP A 144 9.84 -18.61 -5.21
C ASP A 144 8.38 -18.25 -5.55
N GLN A 145 7.69 -17.58 -4.63
CA GLN A 145 6.32 -17.12 -4.80
C GLN A 145 6.28 -15.77 -5.55
N GLN A 146 5.45 -15.70 -6.59
CA GLN A 146 5.14 -14.43 -7.26
C GLN A 146 4.13 -13.61 -6.47
N TYR A 147 4.33 -12.30 -6.41
CA TYR A 147 3.44 -11.35 -5.73
C TYR A 147 2.90 -10.31 -6.70
N LEU A 148 1.74 -9.74 -6.35
CA LEU A 148 1.43 -8.36 -6.71
C LEU A 148 2.24 -7.47 -5.77
N TRP A 149 3.26 -6.78 -6.28
CA TRP A 149 4.06 -5.87 -5.47
C TRP A 149 3.53 -4.44 -5.58
N ILE A 150 3.23 -3.85 -4.42
CA ILE A 150 2.77 -2.48 -4.26
C ILE A 150 3.74 -1.75 -3.34
N SER A 151 4.57 -0.86 -3.90
CA SER A 151 5.50 -0.06 -3.11
C SER A 151 4.98 1.37 -2.96
N LEU A 152 4.89 1.83 -1.71
CA LEU A 152 4.29 3.10 -1.31
C LEU A 152 5.37 4.18 -1.08
N PRO A 153 5.23 5.38 -1.68
CA PRO A 153 6.28 6.39 -1.63
C PRO A 153 6.38 7.04 -0.25
N MET A 154 7.60 7.20 0.24
CA MET A 154 7.89 7.78 1.55
C MET A 154 8.93 8.90 1.47
N GLN A 155 8.76 9.92 2.32
CA GLN A 155 9.76 10.94 2.56
C GLN A 155 10.15 10.98 4.05
N PRO A 156 11.43 11.23 4.38
CA PRO A 156 11.87 11.48 5.75
C PRO A 156 11.20 12.71 6.37
N ARG A 157 11.19 12.79 7.70
CA ARG A 157 10.64 13.93 8.46
C ARG A 157 11.29 15.27 8.11
N THR A 158 12.59 15.27 7.86
CA THR A 158 13.40 16.46 7.54
C THR A 158 13.39 16.83 6.07
N GLY A 159 12.40 16.36 5.31
CA GLY A 159 12.22 16.73 3.92
C GLY A 159 11.90 18.22 3.76
N GLU A 160 12.91 19.08 3.84
CA GLU A 160 12.85 20.41 3.25
C GLU A 160 12.46 20.22 1.79
N ALA A 161 11.30 20.77 1.42
CA ALA A 161 11.05 21.09 0.04
C ALA A 161 12.21 22.00 -0.40
N GLU A 162 12.96 21.63 -1.44
CA GLU A 162 13.89 22.58 -2.06
C GLU A 162 13.12 23.90 -2.27
N PRO A 163 13.60 25.04 -1.74
CA PRO A 163 12.94 26.31 -1.98
C PRO A 163 12.95 26.52 -3.49
N ALA A 164 11.76 26.63 -4.07
CA ALA A 164 11.57 26.93 -5.49
C ALA A 164 12.53 28.06 -5.86
N LYS A 165 13.52 27.75 -6.72
CA LYS A 165 14.48 28.74 -7.21
C LYS A 165 13.70 29.92 -7.75
N LYS A 166 13.64 31.01 -6.99
CA LYS A 166 13.06 32.28 -7.46
C LYS A 166 13.84 32.64 -8.72
N LYS A 167 13.18 32.61 -9.88
CA LYS A 167 13.71 33.17 -11.11
C LYS A 167 14.11 34.61 -10.79
N LYS A 168 15.42 34.90 -10.83
CA LYS A 168 15.91 36.28 -10.77
C LYS A 168 15.30 37.01 -11.97
N LYS A 169 14.59 38.10 -11.67
CA LYS A 169 14.19 39.10 -12.66
C LYS A 169 15.43 39.82 -13.16
#